data_AF-A0A7U9S7S3-F1
#
_entry.id   AF-A0A7U9S7S3-F1
#
_cell.length_a   1.000
_cell.length_b   1.000
_cell.length_c   1.000
_cell.angle_alpha   90.00
_cell.angle_beta   90.00
_cell.angle_gamma   90.00
#
_symmetry.space_group_name_H-M   'P 1'
#
loop_
_entity.id
_entity.type
_entity.pdbx_description
1 polymer ?
#
loop_
_entity_poly.entity_id
_entity_poly.type
_entity_poly.pdbx_seq_one_letter_code
_entity_poly.pdbx_strand_id
1 'polypeptide(L)' 'MYKHVNGVYTNDDLSVSKTVRLYPETLEVIEGYRGKNFTEKLRNLVHDFARQNQEFVRQKEGEKGCGDMNRTRF' A
#
# COMPACT_ATOMS: atom_id res chain seq x y z
N MET A 1 11.74 18.18 16.06
CA MET A 1 12.09 17.69 17.41
C MET A 1 11.73 16.21 17.48
N TYR A 2 12.08 15.51 18.56
CA TYR A 2 11.78 14.10 18.72
C TYR A 2 10.56 13.91 19.61
N LYS A 3 9.68 12.98 19.24
CA LYS A 3 8.50 12.57 19.99
C LYS A 3 8.64 11.11 20.43
N HIS A 4 8.32 10.86 21.69
CA HIS A 4 8.29 9.52 22.27
C HIS A 4 6.94 8.85 21.97
N VAL A 5 6.93 7.77 21.21
CA VAL A 5 5.72 6.98 20.92
C VAL A 5 6.05 5.50 21.09
N ASN A 6 5.25 4.78 21.89
CA ASN A 6 5.42 3.34 22.16
C ASN A 6 6.84 2.92 22.58
N GLY A 7 7.53 3.75 23.36
CA GLY A 7 8.87 3.45 23.88
C GLY A 7 10.02 3.70 22.89
N VAL A 8 9.76 4.30 21.73
CA VAL A 8 10.78 4.61 20.71
C VAL A 8 10.82 6.12 20.46
N TYR A 9 12.04 6.69 20.39
CA TYR A 9 12.27 8.06 19.92
C TYR A 9 12.03 8.12 18.41
N THR A 10 11.02 8.87 18.00
CA THR A 10 10.67 9.10 16.59
C THR A 10 10.76 10.59 16.27
N ASN A 11 11.06 10.98 15.03
CA ASN A 11 10.99 12.39 14.63
C ASN A 11 9.52 12.88 14.71
N ASP A 12 9.30 14.17 14.97
CA ASP A 12 7.95 14.78 15.10
C ASP A 12 7.00 14.48 13.93
N ASP A 13 7.54 14.25 12.74
CA ASP A 13 6.81 13.94 11.51
C ASP A 13 6.64 12.44 11.25
N LEU A 14 7.12 11.57 12.17
CA LEU A 14 7.10 10.10 12.07
C LEU A 14 7.69 9.55 10.76
N SER A 15 8.47 10.35 10.03
CA SER A 15 9.05 9.93 8.77
C SER A 15 10.28 9.05 9.01
N VAL A 16 10.39 7.99 8.20
CA VAL A 16 11.55 7.10 8.19
C VAL A 16 12.28 7.30 6.88
N SER A 17 13.52 7.77 6.96
CA SER A 17 14.40 7.87 5.79
C SER A 17 15.10 6.53 5.54
N LYS A 18 15.06 6.05 4.31
CA LYS A 18 15.79 4.87 3.84
C LYS A 18 16.36 5.15 2.46
N THR A 19 17.55 4.61 2.18
CA THR A 19 18.14 4.63 0.84
C THR A 19 17.83 3.32 0.13
N VAL A 20 17.35 3.39 -1.11
CA VAL A 20 17.06 2.23 -1.96
C VAL A 20 17.72 2.42 -3.32
N ARG A 21 18.05 1.31 -3.98
CA ARG A 21 18.46 1.31 -5.39
C ARG A 21 17.28 0.86 -6.23
N LEU A 22 16.97 1.61 -7.26
CA LEU A 22 15.88 1.33 -8.20
C LEU A 22 16.47 1.10 -9.59
N TYR A 23 15.85 0.19 -10.33
CA TYR A 23 16.13 0.05 -11.75
C TYR A 23 15.56 1.27 -12.50
N PRO A 24 16.17 1.67 -13.64
CA PRO A 24 15.72 2.82 -14.42
C PRO A 24 14.23 2.76 -14.77
N GLU A 25 13.74 1.60 -15.16
CA GLU A 25 12.34 1.38 -15.55
C GLU A 25 11.38 1.64 -14.37
N THR A 26 11.81 1.33 -13.14
CA THR A 26 11.02 1.61 -11.94
C THR A 26 10.96 3.11 -11.65
N LEU A 27 12.06 3.82 -11.91
CA LEU A 27 12.13 5.27 -11.70
C LEU A 27 11.23 6.01 -12.68
N GLU A 28 11.21 5.59 -13.95
CA GLU A 28 10.33 6.16 -14.98
C GLU A 28 8.85 6.03 -14.61
N VAL A 29 8.44 4.86 -14.09
CA VAL A 29 7.06 4.64 -13.61
C VAL A 29 6.71 5.58 -12.46
N ILE A 30 7.62 5.77 -11.49
CA ILE A 30 7.38 6.67 -10.36
C ILE A 30 7.30 8.13 -10.84
N GLU A 31 8.18 8.55 -11.75
CA GLU A 31 8.20 9.92 -12.27
C GLU A 31 6.97 10.26 -13.12
N GLY A 32 6.40 9.29 -13.84
CA GLY A 32 5.15 9.46 -14.57
C GLY A 32 3.90 9.50 -13.67
N TYR A 33 4.03 9.23 -12.36
CA TYR A 33 2.89 9.12 -11.45
C TYR A 33 2.38 10.48 -10.95
N ARG A 34 1.15 10.50 -10.45
CA ARG A 34 0.50 11.71 -9.92
C ARG A 34 1.16 12.22 -8.63
N GLY A 35 1.53 13.49 -8.60
CA GLY A 35 2.14 14.17 -7.44
C GLY A 35 3.08 15.30 -7.86
N LYS A 36 3.45 16.18 -6.92
CA LYS A 36 4.30 17.34 -7.21
C LYS A 36 5.80 17.01 -7.19
N ASN A 37 6.22 16.12 -6.30
CA ASN A 37 7.62 15.71 -6.15
C ASN A 37 7.75 14.18 -6.03
N PHE A 38 8.97 13.67 -6.20
CA PHE A 38 9.24 12.22 -6.20
C PHE A 38 8.68 11.50 -4.97
N THR A 39 8.85 12.07 -3.77
CA THR A 39 8.34 11.51 -2.52
C THR A 39 6.82 11.40 -2.53
N GLU A 40 6.11 12.43 -3.00
CA GLU A 40 4.66 12.43 -3.10
C GLU A 40 4.18 11.44 -4.17
N LYS A 41 4.84 11.37 -5.33
CA LYS A 41 4.54 10.41 -6.40
C LYS A 41 4.67 8.97 -5.89
N LEU A 42 5.79 8.64 -5.25
CA LEU A 42 6.04 7.33 -4.65
C LEU A 42 5.00 7.00 -3.57
N ARG A 43 4.69 7.95 -2.69
CA ARG A 43 3.67 7.77 -1.65
C ARG A 43 2.30 7.45 -2.25
N ASN A 44 1.86 8.21 -3.24
CA ASN A 44 0.58 8.00 -3.91
C ASN A 44 0.53 6.64 -4.59
N LEU A 45 1.59 6.26 -5.31
CA LEU A 45 1.70 4.96 -5.97
C LEU A 45 1.54 3.79 -4.98
N VAL A 46 2.26 3.83 -3.86
CA VAL A 46 2.21 2.79 -2.83
C VAL A 46 0.82 2.72 -2.17
N HIS A 47 0.20 3.86 -1.88
CA HIS A 47 -1.15 3.88 -1.30
C HIS A 47 -2.20 3.32 -2.24
N ASP A 48 -2.14 3.68 -3.53
CA ASP A 48 -3.09 3.17 -4.52
C ASP A 48 -2.92 1.66 -4.73
N PHE A 49 -1.69 1.16 -4.78
CA PHE A 49 -1.40 -0.27 -4.84
C PHE A 49 -1.94 -1.01 -3.60
N ALA A 50 -1.72 -0.47 -2.40
CA ALA A 50 -2.22 -1.06 -1.16
C ALA A 50 -3.76 -1.13 -1.14
N ARG A 51 -4.44 -0.07 -1.59
CA ARG A 51 -5.91 -0.05 -1.69
C ARG A 51 -6.40 -1.11 -2.67
N GLN A 52 -5.81 -1.20 -3.86
CA GLN A 52 -6.18 -2.20 -4.86
C GLN A 52 -5.98 -3.64 -4.34
N ASN A 53 -4.88 -3.90 -3.64
CA ASN A 53 -4.65 -5.21 -3.03
C ASN A 53 -5.67 -5.56 -1.95
N GLN A 54 -6.06 -4.61 -1.10
CA GLN A 54 -7.10 -4.84 -0.10
C GLN A 54 -8.46 -5.12 -0.74
N GLU A 55 -8.81 -4.40 -1.80
CA GLU A 55 -10.04 -4.65 -2.57
C GLU A 55 -10.02 -6.03 -3.23
N PHE A 56 -8.88 -6.43 -3.80
CA PHE A 56 -8.71 -7.74 -4.42
C PHE A 56 -8.81 -8.89 -3.40
N VAL A 57 -8.24 -8.72 -2.20
CA VAL A 57 -8.38 -9.69 -1.10
C VAL A 57 -9.84 -9.80 -0.65
N ARG A 58 -10.55 -8.68 -0.48
CA ARG A 58 -11.98 -8.68 -0.09
C ARG A 58 -12.87 -9.34 -1.13
N GLN A 59 -12.59 -9.17 -2.42
CA GLN A 59 -13.32 -9.85 -3.50
C GLN A 59 -13.09 -11.37 -3.47
N LYS A 60 -11.86 -11.83 -3.24
CA LYS A 60 -11.57 -13.27 -3.10
C LYS A 60 -12.18 -13.92 -1.86
N GLU A 61 -12.40 -13.16 -0.79
CA GLU A 61 -13.12 -13.64 0.39
C GLU A 61 -14.64 -13.67 0.15
N GLY A 62 -15.18 -12.71 -0.61
CA GLY A 62 -16.59 -12.67 -1.02
C GLY A 62 -16.97 -13.82 -1.97
N GLU A 63 -16.09 -14.19 -2.91
CA GLU A 63 -16.31 -15.34 -3.82
C GLU A 63 -16.32 -16.69 -3.08
N LYS A 64 -15.58 -16.81 -1.97
CA LYS A 64 -15.64 -18.00 -1.11
C LYS A 64 -16.92 -18.07 -0.26
N GLY A 65 -17.57 -16.94 0.03
CA GLY A 65 -18.77 -16.87 0.86
C GLY A 65 -20.08 -17.20 0.14
N CYS A 66 -20.11 -17.16 -1.20
CA CYS A 66 -21.33 -17.39 -2.00
C CYS A 66 -21.38 -18.75 -2.72
N GLY A 67 -20.38 -19.61 -2.53
CA GLY A 67 -20.28 -20.90 -3.23
C GLY A 67 -20.96 -22.09 -2.54
N ASP A 68 -21.34 -21.98 -1.27
CA ASP A 68 -21.73 -23.14 -0.43
C ASP A 68 -23.23 -23.20 -0.07
N MET A 69 -24.10 -22.52 -0.84
CA MET A 69 -25.56 -22.63 -0.67
C MET A 69 -26.23 -23.23 -1.91
N ASN A 70 -25.81 -24.43 -2.33
CA ASN A 70 -26.70 -25.32 -3.09
C ASN A 70 -26.15 -26.74 -3.23
N ARG A 71 -26.17 -27.55 -2.14
CA ARG A 71 -26.09 -29.00 -2.33
C ARG A 71 -26.67 -29.86 -1.21
N THR A 72 -27.97 -29.77 -0.98
CA THR A 72 -28.73 -30.96 -0.60
C THR A 72 -30.16 -30.87 -1.13
N ARG A 73 -30.34 -31.35 -2.37
CA ARG A 73 -31.56 -32.08 -2.74
C ARG A 73 -31.52 -33.39 -1.98
N PHE A 74 -32.53 -33.69 -1.17
CA PHE A 74 -33.32 -34.93 -1.17
C PHE A 74 -34.50 -34.74 -0.21
#